data_AF-A0A3R9YNV1-F1
#
_entry.id   AF-A0A3R9YNV1-F1
#
_cell.length_a   1.000
_cell.length_b   1.000
_cell.length_c   1.000
_cell.angle_alpha   90.00
_cell.angle_beta   90.00
_cell.angle_gamma   90.00
#
_symmetry.space_group_name_H-M   'P 1'
#
loop_
_entity.id
_entity.type
_entity.pdbx_description
1 polymer ?
#
loop_
_entity_poly.entity_id
_entity_poly.type
_entity_poly.pdbx_seq_one_letter_code
_entity_poly.pdbx_strand_id
1 'polypeptide(L)'
;MVGETTPASASAPNGWRLGHTSESYESSGRGPGTVSSGRGDAGGQSYGNWQLSSNEGTLGEYLRQSRYKEQFKGLELGSPDFNAKWREVAKTDPTGFQQDQCNFIKASHFDKQVERLKADGLDLSSRGPAVQDALWSTSVQYRGLTKGIVEKGLEDKFGKDYDLTKLSDKDIVTAVQDYKIGHNETLMGRNSAAVRASVKGRAENEKADLLSLADGKLVHHGGHAHKPASIGEIQTKLGQLGYTNPDKTPLATDGHMGRNTRDALKAFQHDHHLKETGTTDPATLKAIDTTLKERGVQRQAAPTTEQSNDRNRWGPPQITDLAHPGNPLFKQAQTGMQAIDAKYGR
;
A
#
# COMPACT_ATOMS: atom_id res chain seq x y z
N MET A 1 11.66 -31.87 -35.61
CA MET A 1 12.14 -30.93 -34.57
C MET A 1 11.22 -29.73 -34.59
N VAL A 2 10.27 -29.66 -33.66
CA VAL A 2 9.43 -28.48 -33.45
C VAL A 2 10.03 -27.79 -32.23
N GLY A 3 10.60 -26.60 -32.42
CA GLY A 3 11.13 -25.83 -31.30
C GLY A 3 9.99 -25.39 -30.41
N GLU A 4 9.89 -25.97 -29.21
CA GLU A 4 9.05 -25.43 -28.13
C GLU A 4 9.61 -24.05 -27.80
N THR A 5 8.93 -23.01 -28.27
CA THR A 5 9.22 -21.63 -27.90
C THR A 5 8.85 -21.46 -26.44
N THR A 6 9.85 -21.27 -25.57
CA THR A 6 9.65 -20.77 -24.21
C THR A 6 8.73 -19.56 -24.26
N PRO A 7 7.65 -19.48 -23.44
CA PRO A 7 6.82 -18.29 -23.39
C PRO A 7 7.71 -17.10 -23.02
N ALA A 8 7.82 -16.13 -23.93
CA ALA A 8 8.69 -14.96 -23.73
C ALA A 8 8.23 -14.18 -22.50
N SER A 9 9.14 -13.94 -21.55
CA SER A 9 8.89 -13.03 -20.43
C SER A 9 8.59 -11.63 -20.97
N ALA A 10 7.57 -10.98 -20.42
CA ALA A 10 7.23 -9.61 -20.80
C ALA A 10 8.41 -8.68 -20.47
N SER A 11 8.79 -7.83 -21.42
CA SER A 11 9.77 -6.77 -21.17
C SER A 11 9.31 -5.84 -20.04
N ALA A 12 10.24 -5.34 -19.24
CA ALA A 12 9.90 -4.41 -18.16
C ALA A 12 9.15 -3.18 -18.69
N PRO A 13 7.93 -2.89 -18.18
CA PRO A 13 7.22 -1.69 -18.59
C PRO A 13 7.94 -0.44 -18.08
N ASN A 14 7.80 0.66 -18.82
CA ASN A 14 8.40 1.95 -18.44
C ASN A 14 7.99 2.35 -17.02
N GLY A 15 8.97 2.72 -16.19
CA GLY A 15 8.75 3.13 -14.80
C GLY A 15 8.67 1.98 -13.78
N TRP A 16 8.82 0.73 -14.20
CA TRP A 16 8.95 -0.38 -13.27
C TRP A 16 10.30 -0.33 -12.55
N ARG A 17 10.27 -0.65 -11.25
CA ARG A 17 11.43 -0.92 -10.42
C ARG A 17 11.13 -2.15 -9.58
N LEU A 18 12.17 -2.90 -9.21
CA LEU A 18 12.01 -4.06 -8.34
C LEU A 18 11.31 -3.66 -7.03
N GLY A 19 10.29 -4.44 -6.65
CA GLY A 19 9.49 -4.22 -5.46
C GLY A 19 8.36 -3.20 -5.62
N HIS A 20 8.11 -2.69 -6.83
CA HIS A 20 7.04 -1.71 -7.08
C HIS A 20 5.69 -2.21 -6.58
N THR A 21 5.34 -3.46 -6.89
CA THR A 21 4.00 -4.00 -6.57
C THR A 21 3.71 -4.03 -5.06
N SER A 22 4.69 -4.34 -4.22
CA SER A 22 4.48 -4.44 -2.76
C SER A 22 4.91 -3.21 -1.97
N GLU A 23 5.48 -2.20 -2.62
CA GLU A 23 6.03 -1.02 -1.97
C GLU A 23 5.02 -0.31 -1.05
N SER A 24 3.76 -0.19 -1.47
CA SER A 24 2.74 0.49 -0.66
C SER A 24 2.48 -0.23 0.67
N TYR A 25 2.61 -1.55 0.71
CA TYR A 25 2.47 -2.35 1.93
C TYR A 25 3.71 -2.26 2.82
N GLU A 26 4.89 -2.22 2.21
CA GLU A 26 6.18 -2.21 2.91
C GLU A 26 6.51 -0.82 3.47
N SER A 27 6.16 0.23 2.74
CA SER A 27 6.36 1.61 3.15
C SER A 27 5.19 2.19 3.93
N SER A 28 3.98 1.64 3.78
CA SER A 28 2.72 2.27 4.19
C SER A 28 2.57 3.70 3.66
N GLY A 29 3.15 4.02 2.49
CA GLY A 29 3.15 5.37 1.92
C GLY A 29 4.13 6.34 2.60
N ARG A 30 5.04 5.85 3.45
CA ARG A 30 6.12 6.64 4.03
C ARG A 30 7.15 6.98 2.95
N GLY A 31 7.61 8.23 2.97
CA GLY A 31 8.71 8.65 2.13
C GLY A 31 10.07 8.28 2.72
N PRO A 32 11.15 8.42 1.93
CA PRO A 32 12.51 8.09 2.38
C PRO A 32 12.98 8.95 3.56
N GLY A 33 12.35 10.10 3.79
CA GLY A 33 12.63 10.99 4.92
C GLY A 33 11.81 10.75 6.18
N THR A 34 10.92 9.75 6.22
CA THR A 34 10.09 9.51 7.41
C THR A 34 10.95 9.14 8.61
N VAL A 35 10.63 9.71 9.77
CA VAL A 35 11.27 9.39 11.06
C VAL A 35 10.15 9.22 12.09
N SER A 36 10.07 8.07 12.74
CA SER A 36 9.10 7.83 13.81
C SER A 36 9.50 8.54 15.12
N SER A 37 8.55 8.70 16.03
CA SER A 37 8.82 9.32 17.34
C SER A 37 9.58 8.40 18.30
N GLY A 38 9.54 7.08 18.10
CA GLY A 38 10.17 6.07 18.97
C GLY A 38 9.63 6.03 20.41
N ARG A 39 8.53 6.74 20.71
CA ARG A 39 8.02 6.89 22.08
C ARG A 39 7.25 5.64 22.52
N GLY A 40 7.88 4.81 23.35
CA GLY A 40 7.29 3.59 23.93
C GLY A 40 7.69 2.28 23.25
N ASP A 41 8.53 2.35 22.21
CA ASP A 41 9.00 1.18 21.46
C ASP A 41 10.43 0.82 21.88
N ALA A 42 10.68 -0.47 22.17
CA ALA A 42 12.02 -0.96 22.52
C ALA A 42 13.06 -0.70 21.40
N GLY A 43 12.60 -0.66 20.15
CA GLY A 43 13.42 -0.46 18.95
C GLY A 43 13.87 0.98 18.68
N GLY A 44 13.51 1.96 19.53
CA GLY A 44 13.88 3.36 19.34
C GLY A 44 13.17 3.99 18.12
N GLN A 45 13.77 5.03 17.55
CA GLN A 45 13.22 5.67 16.34
C GLN A 45 13.45 4.79 15.09
N SER A 46 12.53 4.88 14.15
CA SER A 46 12.53 4.15 12.87
C SER A 46 12.54 5.09 11.68
N TYR A 47 13.30 4.74 10.65
CA TYR A 47 13.67 5.65 9.56
C TYR A 47 13.30 5.12 8.18
N GLY A 48 12.88 6.04 7.32
CA GLY A 48 12.66 5.82 5.90
C GLY A 48 11.48 4.91 5.56
N ASN A 49 11.45 4.47 4.30
CA ASN A 49 10.37 3.67 3.72
C ASN A 49 10.18 2.38 4.52
N TRP A 50 11.25 1.63 4.80
CA TRP A 50 11.19 0.33 5.49
C TRP A 50 11.38 0.42 7.01
N GLN A 51 11.25 1.60 7.60
CA GLN A 51 11.28 1.82 9.06
C GLN A 51 12.49 1.16 9.75
N LEU A 52 13.69 1.43 9.23
CA LEU A 52 14.96 0.96 9.76
C LEU A 52 15.14 1.44 11.21
N SER A 53 15.30 0.52 12.15
CA SER A 53 15.36 0.82 13.58
C SER A 53 16.76 1.26 14.01
N SER A 54 16.80 2.29 14.85
CA SER A 54 18.02 2.80 15.50
C SER A 54 18.58 1.84 16.56
N ASN A 55 17.73 1.23 17.40
CA ASN A 55 18.20 0.35 18.48
C ASN A 55 18.40 -1.11 18.05
N GLU A 56 17.66 -1.59 17.05
CA GLU A 56 17.78 -2.97 16.53
C GLU A 56 18.90 -3.11 15.48
N GLY A 57 19.75 -2.09 15.32
CA GLY A 57 20.96 -2.12 14.49
C GLY A 57 20.76 -2.02 12.97
N THR A 58 19.55 -2.25 12.46
CA THR A 58 19.23 -2.20 11.01
C THR A 58 19.53 -0.83 10.38
N LEU A 59 19.32 0.28 11.08
CA LEU A 59 19.72 1.61 10.62
C LEU A 59 21.24 1.73 10.47
N GLY A 60 21.99 1.20 11.43
CA GLY A 60 23.46 1.19 11.39
C GLY A 60 24.01 0.32 10.26
N GLU A 61 23.38 -0.85 10.02
CA GLU A 61 23.71 -1.73 8.89
C GLU A 61 23.49 -1.06 7.54
N TYR A 62 22.36 -0.36 7.39
CA TYR A 62 22.07 0.43 6.22
C TYR A 62 23.13 1.50 5.99
N LEU A 63 23.43 2.32 7.01
CA LEU A 63 24.38 3.42 6.88
C LEU A 63 25.78 2.95 6.51
N ARG A 64 26.23 1.75 6.94
CA ARG A 64 27.54 1.22 6.54
C ARG A 64 27.65 0.96 5.03
N GLN A 65 26.53 0.66 4.39
CA GLN A 65 26.43 0.31 2.97
C GLN A 65 25.90 1.46 2.12
N SER A 66 25.26 2.46 2.75
CA SER A 66 24.64 3.59 2.09
C SER A 66 25.67 4.48 1.39
N ARG A 67 25.32 4.96 0.19
CA ARG A 67 26.11 5.99 -0.49
C ARG A 67 26.15 7.33 0.26
N TYR A 68 25.21 7.54 1.19
CA TYR A 68 25.10 8.76 2.00
C TYR A 68 25.88 8.69 3.32
N LYS A 69 26.57 7.57 3.61
CA LYS A 69 27.24 7.31 4.89
C LYS A 69 28.10 8.47 5.40
N GLU A 70 28.85 9.12 4.52
CA GLU A 70 29.75 10.22 4.89
C GLU A 70 28.99 11.44 5.40
N GLN A 71 27.75 11.66 4.97
CA GLN A 71 26.91 12.78 5.43
C GLN A 71 26.40 12.60 6.86
N PHE A 72 26.39 11.37 7.36
CA PHE A 72 25.96 11.03 8.72
C PHE A 72 27.13 10.80 9.67
N LYS A 73 28.37 10.97 9.21
CA LYS A 73 29.57 10.71 10.01
C LYS A 73 29.63 11.63 11.22
N GLY A 74 29.81 11.04 12.39
CA GLY A 74 29.88 11.76 13.67
C GLY A 74 28.54 12.15 14.26
N LEU A 75 27.42 11.84 13.60
CA LEU A 75 26.07 12.05 14.15
C LEU A 75 25.64 10.81 14.94
N GLU A 76 25.12 11.04 16.14
CA GLU A 76 24.56 9.97 16.99
C GLU A 76 23.21 9.50 16.43
N LEU A 77 23.01 8.18 16.25
CA LEU A 77 21.75 7.62 15.77
C LEU A 77 20.60 7.99 16.71
N GLY A 78 19.45 8.39 16.19
CA GLY A 78 18.34 8.84 17.05
C GLY A 78 18.44 10.30 17.52
N SER A 79 19.60 10.96 17.36
CA SER A 79 19.75 12.35 17.82
C SER A 79 18.92 13.34 16.98
N PRO A 80 18.57 14.51 17.53
CA PRO A 80 17.94 15.59 16.76
C PRO A 80 18.73 15.98 15.50
N ASP A 81 20.06 16.02 15.58
CA ASP A 81 20.93 16.38 14.45
C ASP A 81 20.94 15.30 13.37
N PHE A 82 20.98 14.03 13.77
CA PHE A 82 20.82 12.91 12.84
C PHE A 82 19.45 12.97 12.15
N ASN A 83 18.38 13.22 12.90
CA ASN A 83 17.01 13.34 12.40
C ASN A 83 16.84 14.51 11.42
N ALA A 84 17.53 15.63 11.67
CA ALA A 84 17.55 16.77 10.77
C ALA A 84 18.27 16.41 9.46
N LYS A 85 19.48 15.82 9.57
CA LYS A 85 20.26 15.39 8.40
C LYS A 85 19.52 14.36 7.55
N TRP A 86 18.83 13.39 8.17
CA TRP A 86 18.04 12.38 7.47
C TRP A 86 16.96 13.01 6.58
N ARG A 87 16.22 13.98 7.12
CA ARG A 87 15.19 14.71 6.36
C ARG A 87 15.78 15.60 5.28
N GLU A 88 16.95 16.19 5.53
CA GLU A 88 17.68 17.01 4.56
C GLU A 88 18.12 16.18 3.35
N VAL A 89 18.69 14.99 3.57
CA VAL A 89 19.07 14.06 2.50
C VAL A 89 17.84 13.66 1.69
N ALA A 90 16.75 13.29 2.36
CA ALA A 90 15.50 12.92 1.70
C ALA A 90 14.86 14.06 0.90
N LYS A 91 15.06 15.32 1.31
CA LYS A 91 14.57 16.49 0.58
C LYS A 91 15.46 16.82 -0.62
N THR A 92 16.77 16.67 -0.47
CA THR A 92 17.77 17.00 -1.50
C THR A 92 17.78 15.97 -2.63
N ASP A 93 17.65 14.68 -2.28
CA ASP A 93 17.68 13.58 -3.25
C ASP A 93 16.64 12.51 -2.89
N PRO A 94 15.33 12.81 -3.06
CA PRO A 94 14.26 11.91 -2.64
C PRO A 94 14.32 10.57 -3.37
N THR A 95 14.45 10.59 -4.70
CA THR A 95 14.47 9.36 -5.51
C THR A 95 15.73 8.54 -5.26
N GLY A 96 16.88 9.20 -5.18
CA GLY A 96 18.15 8.53 -4.90
C GLY A 96 18.21 7.93 -3.50
N PHE A 97 17.67 8.61 -2.49
CA PHE A 97 17.66 8.12 -1.13
C PHE A 97 16.68 6.97 -0.94
N GLN A 98 15.53 7.02 -1.60
CA GLN A 98 14.59 5.88 -1.65
C GLN A 98 15.22 4.67 -2.34
N GLN A 99 15.94 4.87 -3.46
CA GLN A 99 16.61 3.78 -4.16
C GLN A 99 17.73 3.17 -3.33
N ASP A 100 18.51 3.97 -2.60
CA ASP A 100 19.57 3.48 -1.71
C ASP A 100 19.02 2.63 -0.57
N GLN A 101 17.90 3.05 0.04
CA GLN A 101 17.17 2.24 1.04
C GLN A 101 16.63 0.94 0.42
N CYS A 102 16.07 1.02 -0.79
CA CYS A 102 15.58 -0.16 -1.51
C CYS A 102 16.72 -1.16 -1.77
N ASN A 103 17.88 -0.69 -2.23
CA ASN A 103 19.04 -1.54 -2.49
C ASN A 103 19.53 -2.30 -1.23
N PHE A 104 19.46 -1.66 -0.07
CA PHE A 104 19.80 -2.32 1.19
C PHE A 104 18.81 -3.46 1.53
N ILE A 105 17.50 -3.23 1.34
CA ILE A 105 16.49 -4.28 1.52
C ILE A 105 16.68 -5.41 0.51
N LYS A 106 16.99 -5.07 -0.75
CA LYS A 106 17.30 -6.03 -1.81
C LYS A 106 18.41 -7.00 -1.39
N ALA A 107 19.57 -6.46 -0.99
CA ALA A 107 20.73 -7.27 -0.63
C ALA A 107 20.49 -8.16 0.59
N SER A 108 19.72 -7.67 1.56
CA SER A 108 19.47 -8.38 2.83
C SER A 108 18.35 -9.42 2.74
N HIS A 109 17.41 -9.28 1.79
CA HIS A 109 16.23 -10.14 1.68
C HIS A 109 16.14 -10.84 0.32
N PHE A 110 15.93 -10.06 -0.74
CA PHE A 110 15.64 -10.57 -2.07
C PHE A 110 16.81 -11.40 -2.63
N ASP A 111 18.03 -10.84 -2.64
CA ASP A 111 19.20 -11.50 -3.25
C ASP A 111 19.51 -12.83 -2.57
N LYS A 112 19.43 -12.87 -1.23
CA LYS A 112 19.63 -14.11 -0.47
C LYS A 112 18.60 -15.18 -0.80
N GLN A 113 17.35 -14.81 -1.08
CA GLN A 113 16.33 -15.80 -1.46
C GLN A 113 16.50 -16.26 -2.92
N VAL A 114 16.88 -15.36 -3.83
CA VAL A 114 17.19 -15.72 -5.22
C VAL A 114 18.36 -16.70 -5.29
N GLU A 115 19.44 -16.44 -4.55
CA GLU A 115 20.60 -17.34 -4.48
C GLU A 115 20.22 -18.72 -3.94
N ARG A 116 19.38 -18.79 -2.90
CA ARG A 116 18.89 -20.05 -2.33
C ARG A 116 18.03 -20.83 -3.32
N LEU A 117 17.06 -20.16 -3.96
CA LEU A 117 16.22 -20.79 -4.98
C LEU A 117 17.06 -21.37 -6.12
N LYS A 118 18.04 -20.60 -6.60
CA LYS A 118 18.96 -21.03 -7.67
C LYS A 118 19.84 -22.21 -7.25
N ALA A 119 20.37 -22.20 -6.02
CA ALA A 119 21.19 -23.29 -5.50
C ALA A 119 20.42 -24.63 -5.45
N ASP A 120 19.10 -24.57 -5.27
CA ASP A 120 18.21 -25.73 -5.23
C ASP A 120 17.54 -26.04 -6.59
N GLY A 121 18.08 -25.49 -7.69
CA GLY A 121 17.65 -25.79 -9.06
C GLY A 121 16.45 -24.98 -9.55
N LEU A 122 15.94 -24.03 -8.76
CA LEU A 122 14.86 -23.13 -9.15
C LEU A 122 15.39 -21.75 -9.55
N ASP A 123 16.05 -21.67 -10.70
CA ASP A 123 16.56 -20.40 -11.20
C ASP A 123 15.44 -19.55 -11.84
N LEU A 124 15.04 -18.50 -11.12
CA LEU A 124 14.05 -17.50 -11.57
C LEU A 124 14.70 -16.17 -11.97
N SER A 125 16.03 -16.09 -12.03
CA SER A 125 16.75 -14.82 -12.28
C SER A 125 16.50 -14.23 -13.66
N SER A 126 16.15 -15.06 -14.65
CA SER A 126 15.83 -14.62 -16.02
C SER A 126 14.36 -14.26 -16.22
N ARG A 127 13.51 -14.40 -15.21
CA ARG A 127 12.06 -14.17 -15.32
C ARG A 127 11.70 -12.69 -15.29
N GLY A 128 10.55 -12.36 -15.86
CA GLY A 128 10.09 -10.99 -16.03
C GLY A 128 9.69 -10.29 -14.73
N PRO A 129 9.37 -8.98 -14.82
CA PRO A 129 9.10 -8.09 -13.69
C PRO A 129 8.12 -8.64 -12.64
N ALA A 130 7.06 -9.33 -13.09
CA ALA A 130 6.04 -9.86 -12.20
C ALA A 130 6.57 -10.98 -11.30
N VAL A 131 7.42 -11.86 -11.83
CA VAL A 131 8.06 -12.89 -11.00
C VAL A 131 9.06 -12.25 -10.05
N GLN A 132 9.82 -11.25 -10.51
CA GLN A 132 10.78 -10.55 -9.66
C GLN A 132 10.08 -9.81 -8.50
N ASP A 133 8.96 -9.12 -8.75
CA ASP A 133 8.19 -8.42 -7.70
C ASP A 133 7.45 -9.40 -6.77
N ALA A 134 6.98 -10.55 -7.28
CA ALA A 134 6.41 -11.60 -6.44
C ALA A 134 7.47 -12.18 -5.48
N LEU A 135 8.68 -12.44 -5.97
CA LEU A 135 9.81 -12.89 -5.17
C LEU A 135 10.26 -11.81 -4.18
N TRP A 136 10.31 -10.55 -4.58
CA TRP A 136 10.58 -9.42 -3.69
C TRP A 136 9.61 -9.39 -2.52
N SER A 137 8.30 -9.26 -2.81
CA SER A 137 7.24 -9.19 -1.80
C SER A 137 7.33 -10.38 -0.84
N THR A 138 7.51 -11.57 -1.40
CA THR A 138 7.59 -12.80 -0.61
C THR A 138 8.86 -12.84 0.25
N SER A 139 10.01 -12.39 -0.25
CA SER A 139 11.27 -12.32 0.50
C SER A 139 11.20 -11.35 1.68
N VAL A 140 10.57 -10.19 1.48
CA VAL A 140 10.43 -9.16 2.53
C VAL A 140 9.42 -9.62 3.59
N GLN A 141 8.29 -10.19 3.17
CA GLN A 141 7.22 -10.56 4.08
C GLN A 141 7.50 -11.88 4.84
N TYR A 142 8.04 -12.89 4.17
CA TYR A 142 8.15 -14.26 4.70
C TYR A 142 9.58 -14.72 4.99
N ARG A 143 10.59 -13.96 4.56
CA ARG A 143 12.02 -14.19 4.86
C ARG A 143 12.45 -15.63 4.55
N GLY A 144 12.79 -16.42 5.57
CA GLY A 144 13.27 -17.79 5.40
C GLY A 144 12.23 -18.76 4.81
N LEU A 145 10.94 -18.42 4.86
CA LEU A 145 9.89 -19.27 4.29
C LEU A 145 9.71 -19.07 2.77
N THR A 146 10.37 -18.07 2.18
CA THR A 146 10.21 -17.73 0.75
C THR A 146 10.48 -18.91 -0.17
N LYS A 147 11.58 -19.65 0.04
CA LYS A 147 11.86 -20.87 -0.75
C LYS A 147 10.67 -21.82 -0.73
N GLY A 148 10.22 -22.19 0.47
CA GLY A 148 9.16 -23.16 0.64
C GLY A 148 7.82 -22.70 0.06
N ILE A 149 7.53 -21.40 0.10
CA ILE A 149 6.32 -20.83 -0.52
C ILE A 149 6.38 -20.96 -2.05
N VAL A 150 7.52 -20.66 -2.66
CA VAL A 150 7.66 -20.71 -4.12
C VAL A 150 7.64 -22.16 -4.62
N GLU A 151 8.46 -23.01 -4.01
CA GLU A 151 8.56 -24.44 -4.37
C GLU A 151 7.21 -25.15 -4.20
N LYS A 152 6.62 -25.07 -3.00
CA LYS A 152 5.33 -25.75 -2.75
C LYS A 152 4.18 -25.13 -3.52
N GLY A 153 4.22 -23.82 -3.80
CA GLY A 153 3.22 -23.20 -4.66
C GLY A 153 3.23 -23.76 -6.08
N LEU A 154 4.43 -23.98 -6.64
CA LEU A 154 4.57 -24.61 -7.95
C LEU A 154 4.13 -26.08 -7.91
N GLU A 155 4.55 -26.83 -6.89
CA GLU A 155 4.14 -28.23 -6.70
C GLU A 155 2.62 -28.38 -6.53
N ASP A 156 1.98 -27.54 -5.71
CA ASP A 156 0.54 -27.58 -5.48
C ASP A 156 -0.25 -27.27 -6.75
N LYS A 157 0.28 -26.39 -7.61
CA LYS A 157 -0.42 -25.94 -8.82
C LYS A 157 -0.18 -26.86 -10.02
N PHE A 158 1.03 -27.37 -10.18
CA PHE A 158 1.47 -28.07 -11.40
C PHE A 158 1.94 -29.51 -11.15
N GLY A 159 1.91 -29.98 -9.90
CA GLY A 159 2.47 -31.27 -9.50
C GLY A 159 3.97 -31.21 -9.25
N LYS A 160 4.56 -32.25 -8.64
CA LYS A 160 5.98 -32.27 -8.26
C LYS A 160 6.95 -32.34 -9.44
N ASP A 161 6.49 -32.87 -10.58
CA ASP A 161 7.29 -33.05 -11.78
C ASP A 161 7.08 -31.91 -12.80
N TYR A 162 6.76 -30.71 -12.32
CA TYR A 162 6.55 -29.56 -13.20
C TYR A 162 7.84 -29.21 -13.97
N ASP A 163 7.68 -28.83 -15.24
CA ASP A 163 8.77 -28.30 -16.04
C ASP A 163 8.73 -26.77 -15.99
N LEU A 164 9.66 -26.19 -15.23
CA LEU A 164 9.75 -24.73 -15.08
C LEU A 164 9.86 -24.02 -16.44
N THR A 165 10.52 -24.63 -17.44
CA THR A 165 10.73 -24.00 -18.75
C THR A 165 9.43 -23.82 -19.55
N LYS A 166 8.38 -24.58 -19.20
CA LYS A 166 7.05 -24.49 -19.81
C LYS A 166 6.11 -23.53 -19.11
N LEU A 167 6.48 -23.06 -17.91
CA LEU A 167 5.66 -22.14 -17.13
C LEU A 167 5.90 -20.69 -17.57
N SER A 168 4.80 -19.96 -17.76
CA SER A 168 4.84 -18.51 -17.98
C SER A 168 5.06 -17.74 -16.67
N ASP A 169 5.39 -16.45 -16.78
CA ASP A 169 5.48 -15.58 -15.60
C ASP A 169 4.14 -15.52 -14.83
N LYS A 170 2.99 -15.58 -15.53
CA LYS A 170 1.66 -15.63 -14.90
C LYS A 170 1.43 -16.93 -14.12
N ASP A 171 1.91 -18.04 -14.63
CA ASP A 171 1.79 -19.35 -13.98
C ASP A 171 2.55 -19.34 -12.65
N ILE A 172 3.80 -18.87 -12.69
CA ILE A 172 4.66 -18.76 -11.50
C ILE A 172 4.06 -17.80 -10.47
N VAL A 173 3.66 -16.60 -10.89
CA VAL A 173 3.00 -15.61 -10.02
C VAL A 173 1.72 -16.18 -9.40
N THR A 174 0.90 -16.86 -10.20
CA THR A 174 -0.36 -17.46 -9.72
C THR A 174 -0.08 -18.53 -8.68
N ALA A 175 0.87 -19.44 -8.93
CA ALA A 175 1.26 -20.50 -8.01
C ALA A 175 1.73 -19.95 -6.66
N VAL A 176 2.63 -18.96 -6.68
CA VAL A 176 3.16 -18.32 -5.46
C VAL A 176 2.05 -17.62 -4.66
N GLN A 177 1.21 -16.83 -5.33
CA GLN A 177 0.16 -16.06 -4.66
C GLN A 177 -1.01 -16.95 -4.19
N ASP A 178 -1.40 -17.96 -4.97
CA ASP A 178 -2.41 -18.95 -4.57
C ASP A 178 -1.95 -19.71 -3.31
N TYR A 179 -0.67 -20.08 -3.24
CA TYR A 179 -0.11 -20.72 -2.06
C TYR A 179 -0.21 -19.81 -0.83
N LYS A 180 0.22 -18.53 -0.95
CA LYS A 180 0.10 -17.52 0.13
C LYS A 180 -1.34 -17.38 0.62
N ILE A 181 -2.31 -17.33 -0.30
CA ILE A 181 -3.73 -17.14 0.01
C ILE A 181 -4.33 -18.40 0.65
N GLY A 182 -4.08 -19.57 0.06
CA GLY A 182 -4.64 -20.86 0.49
C GLY A 182 -4.07 -21.35 1.81
N HIS A 183 -2.78 -21.09 2.06
CA HIS A 183 -2.07 -21.52 3.27
C HIS A 183 -1.94 -20.42 4.32
N ASN A 184 -2.66 -19.30 4.17
CA ASN A 184 -2.55 -18.14 5.07
C ASN A 184 -2.79 -18.49 6.55
N GLU A 185 -3.75 -19.37 6.85
CA GLU A 185 -4.03 -19.80 8.23
C GLU A 185 -2.82 -20.52 8.86
N THR A 186 -2.05 -21.27 8.08
CA THR A 186 -0.84 -21.96 8.55
C THR A 186 0.35 -21.00 8.58
N LEU A 187 0.60 -20.27 7.50
CA LEU A 187 1.73 -19.33 7.36
C LEU A 187 1.69 -18.21 8.41
N MET A 188 0.49 -17.77 8.78
CA MET A 188 0.24 -16.72 9.76
C MET A 188 -0.39 -17.25 11.05
N GLY A 189 -0.32 -18.55 11.33
CA GLY A 189 -1.05 -19.19 12.43
C GLY A 189 -0.73 -18.66 13.83
N ARG A 190 0.42 -18.02 14.01
CA ARG A 190 0.82 -17.35 15.25
C ARG A 190 0.18 -15.96 15.44
N ASN A 191 -0.43 -15.40 14.38
CA ASN A 191 -1.03 -14.07 14.39
C ASN A 191 -2.54 -14.13 14.69
N SER A 192 -3.13 -13.01 15.08
CA SER A 192 -4.58 -12.91 15.30
C SER A 192 -5.39 -13.09 14.01
N ALA A 193 -6.66 -13.48 14.13
CA ALA A 193 -7.56 -13.64 12.98
C ALA A 193 -7.67 -12.37 12.12
N ALA A 194 -7.62 -11.18 12.74
CA ALA A 194 -7.64 -9.91 12.03
C ALA A 194 -6.38 -9.69 11.18
N VAL A 195 -5.20 -10.01 11.73
CA VAL A 195 -3.94 -9.94 10.97
C VAL A 195 -3.95 -10.96 9.83
N ARG A 196 -4.42 -12.18 10.08
CA ARG A 196 -4.55 -13.20 9.02
C ARG A 196 -5.48 -12.75 7.89
N ALA A 197 -6.62 -12.16 8.21
CA ALA A 197 -7.53 -11.60 7.21
C ALA A 197 -6.88 -10.46 6.41
N SER A 198 -6.14 -9.57 7.06
CA SER A 198 -5.42 -8.48 6.40
C SER A 198 -4.31 -8.98 5.47
N VAL A 199 -3.51 -9.96 5.91
CA VAL A 199 -2.45 -10.58 5.11
C VAL A 199 -3.03 -11.30 3.88
N LYS A 200 -4.15 -12.01 4.05
CA LYS A 200 -4.86 -12.64 2.93
C LYS A 200 -5.34 -11.61 1.91
N GLY A 201 -6.01 -10.55 2.35
CA GLY A 201 -6.48 -9.48 1.45
C GLY A 201 -5.32 -8.77 0.73
N ARG A 202 -4.18 -8.58 1.40
CA ARG A 202 -2.94 -8.12 0.74
C ARG A 202 -2.49 -9.08 -0.37
N ALA A 203 -2.44 -10.38 -0.10
CA ALA A 203 -2.00 -11.36 -1.09
C ALA A 203 -2.94 -11.42 -2.31
N GLU A 204 -4.25 -11.27 -2.10
CA GLU A 204 -5.25 -11.17 -3.18
C GLU A 204 -5.05 -9.92 -4.06
N ASN A 205 -4.82 -8.76 -3.44
CA ASN A 205 -4.55 -7.51 -4.17
C ASN A 205 -3.22 -7.57 -4.93
N GLU A 206 -2.13 -7.99 -4.27
CA GLU A 206 -0.83 -8.17 -4.92
C GLU A 206 -0.93 -9.13 -6.10
N LYS A 207 -1.73 -10.22 -5.99
CA LYS A 207 -1.92 -11.15 -7.11
C LYS A 207 -2.51 -10.45 -8.33
N ALA A 208 -3.54 -9.61 -8.15
CA ALA A 208 -4.15 -8.89 -9.26
C ALA A 208 -3.16 -7.92 -9.95
N ASP A 209 -2.34 -7.23 -9.16
CA ASP A 209 -1.34 -6.29 -9.67
C ASP A 209 -0.19 -7.01 -10.38
N LEU A 210 0.30 -8.11 -9.81
CA LEU A 210 1.36 -8.93 -10.41
C LEU A 210 0.91 -9.57 -11.72
N LEU A 211 -0.35 -10.01 -11.81
CA LEU A 211 -0.92 -10.52 -13.06
C LEU A 211 -1.03 -9.42 -14.13
N SER A 212 -1.38 -8.19 -13.73
CA SER A 212 -1.35 -7.03 -14.62
C SER A 212 0.07 -6.71 -15.08
N LEU A 213 1.05 -6.78 -14.16
CA LEU A 213 2.46 -6.58 -14.47
C LEU A 213 3.00 -7.66 -15.41
N ALA A 214 2.53 -8.91 -15.28
CA ALA A 214 2.87 -10.00 -16.20
C ALA A 214 2.27 -9.77 -17.61
N ASP A 215 1.20 -8.98 -17.72
CA ASP A 215 0.66 -8.45 -18.98
C ASP A 215 1.38 -7.19 -19.48
N GLY A 216 2.50 -6.81 -18.86
CA GLY A 216 3.25 -5.59 -19.19
C GLY A 216 2.55 -4.30 -18.76
N LYS A 217 1.55 -4.38 -17.87
CA LYS A 217 0.82 -3.22 -17.34
C LYS A 217 1.25 -2.93 -15.92
N LEU A 218 2.03 -1.87 -15.76
CA LEU A 218 2.43 -1.41 -14.43
C LEU A 218 1.24 -0.76 -13.72
N VAL A 219 0.83 -1.32 -12.59
CA VAL A 219 -0.18 -0.71 -11.72
C VAL A 219 0.51 0.25 -10.79
N HIS A 220 0.22 1.55 -10.95
CA HIS A 220 0.67 2.58 -10.05
C HIS A 220 -0.35 2.80 -8.93
N HIS A 221 -0.04 2.31 -7.74
CA HIS A 221 -0.69 2.77 -6.52
C HIS A 221 -0.11 4.13 -6.17
N GLY A 222 -0.60 5.19 -6.83
CA GLY A 222 0.03 6.50 -6.84
C GLY A 222 0.51 6.94 -5.45
N GLY A 223 1.83 7.09 -5.31
CA GLY A 223 2.42 7.94 -4.27
C GLY A 223 1.84 9.33 -4.48
N HIS A 224 0.85 9.68 -3.65
CA HIS A 224 -0.07 10.79 -3.84
C HIS A 224 -0.98 10.66 -5.09
N ALA A 225 -2.00 9.79 -5.07
CA ALA A 225 -3.38 10.09 -5.55
C ALA A 225 -4.28 8.87 -5.84
N HIS A 226 -3.82 7.62 -5.76
CA HIS A 226 -4.75 6.49 -5.85
C HIS A 226 -4.30 5.36 -4.94
N LYS A 227 -4.75 5.44 -3.68
CA LYS A 227 -4.70 4.31 -2.77
C LYS A 227 -5.75 3.27 -3.22
N PRO A 228 -5.55 1.96 -3.00
CA PRO A 228 -6.69 1.12 -2.65
C PRO A 228 -7.36 1.82 -1.47
N ALA A 229 -8.64 2.20 -1.61
CA ALA A 229 -9.27 3.13 -0.68
C ALA A 229 -8.91 2.75 0.77
N SER A 230 -8.17 3.61 1.45
CA SER A 230 -7.82 3.37 2.85
C SER A 230 -9.11 3.14 3.62
N ILE A 231 -9.08 2.38 4.71
CA ILE A 231 -10.29 2.14 5.50
C ILE A 231 -10.99 3.46 5.85
N GLY A 232 -10.23 4.53 6.13
CA GLY A 232 -10.76 5.88 6.34
C GLY A 232 -11.45 6.48 5.11
N GLU A 233 -10.90 6.28 3.91
CA GLU A 233 -11.55 6.70 2.66
C GLU A 233 -12.81 5.89 2.38
N ILE A 234 -12.83 4.59 2.69
CA ILE A 234 -14.03 3.75 2.56
C ILE A 234 -15.10 4.21 3.55
N GLN A 235 -14.73 4.42 4.81
CA GLN A 235 -15.63 4.99 5.84
C GLN A 235 -16.19 6.35 5.39
N THR A 236 -15.34 7.22 4.82
CA THR A 236 -15.75 8.52 4.26
C THR A 236 -16.75 8.35 3.12
N LYS A 237 -16.46 7.46 2.17
CA LYS A 237 -17.30 7.19 0.99
C LYS A 237 -18.66 6.60 1.40
N LEU A 238 -18.68 5.64 2.33
CA LEU A 238 -19.90 5.06 2.89
C LEU A 238 -20.73 6.12 3.63
N GLY A 239 -20.11 6.98 4.43
CA GLY A 239 -20.79 8.10 5.08
C GLY A 239 -21.39 9.09 4.07
N GLN A 240 -20.66 9.41 2.99
CA GLN A 240 -21.18 10.25 1.89
C GLN A 240 -22.34 9.60 1.14
N LEU A 241 -22.39 8.27 1.09
CA LEU A 241 -23.51 7.51 0.53
C LEU A 241 -24.70 7.43 1.51
N GLY A 242 -24.49 7.72 2.79
CA GLY A 242 -25.53 7.77 3.83
C GLY A 242 -25.53 6.56 4.77
N TYR A 243 -24.52 5.70 4.67
CA TYR A 243 -24.36 4.56 5.58
C TYR A 243 -23.81 5.04 6.93
N THR A 244 -24.43 4.54 7.99
CA THR A 244 -24.21 4.96 9.38
C THR A 244 -23.95 3.75 10.26
N ASN A 245 -23.63 4.00 11.54
CA ASN A 245 -23.59 2.95 12.55
C ASN A 245 -25.01 2.37 12.77
N PRO A 246 -25.16 1.17 13.36
CA PRO A 246 -26.47 0.58 13.65
C PRO A 246 -27.40 1.46 14.52
N ASP A 247 -26.82 2.31 15.37
CA ASP A 247 -27.54 3.29 16.20
C ASP A 247 -27.88 4.60 15.44
N LYS A 248 -27.69 4.62 14.11
CA LYS A 248 -27.89 5.76 13.21
C LYS A 248 -26.95 6.95 13.45
N THR A 249 -25.91 6.78 14.26
CA THR A 249 -24.86 7.79 14.40
C THR A 249 -23.91 7.78 13.19
N PRO A 250 -23.26 8.90 12.85
CA PRO A 250 -22.33 8.94 11.72
C PRO A 250 -21.22 7.89 11.83
N LEU A 251 -20.87 7.27 10.70
CA LEU A 251 -19.76 6.33 10.65
C LEU A 251 -18.44 7.06 10.94
N ALA A 252 -17.70 6.62 11.95
CA ALA A 252 -16.40 7.20 12.27
C ALA A 252 -15.38 6.92 11.15
N THR A 253 -14.59 7.93 10.79
CA THR A 253 -13.50 7.84 9.80
C THR A 253 -12.16 7.65 10.51
N ASP A 254 -12.07 6.64 11.36
CA ASP A 254 -10.92 6.37 12.23
C ASP A 254 -9.86 5.48 11.55
N GLY A 255 -10.13 4.99 10.34
CA GLY A 255 -9.23 4.10 9.61
C GLY A 255 -9.20 2.65 10.12
N HIS A 256 -10.12 2.27 11.01
CA HIS A 256 -10.18 0.93 11.59
C HIS A 256 -11.33 0.08 10.99
N MET A 257 -11.03 -1.16 10.58
CA MET A 257 -12.03 -2.12 10.10
C MET A 257 -12.78 -2.77 11.27
N GLY A 258 -13.42 -1.93 12.08
CA GLY A 258 -14.20 -2.31 13.25
C GLY A 258 -15.59 -2.83 12.90
N ARG A 259 -16.36 -3.22 13.93
CA ARG A 259 -17.73 -3.74 13.78
C ARG A 259 -18.61 -2.81 12.95
N ASN A 260 -18.62 -1.53 13.28
CA ASN A 260 -19.46 -0.53 12.62
C ASN A 260 -19.14 -0.38 11.12
N THR A 261 -17.86 -0.39 10.74
CA THR A 261 -17.45 -0.31 9.33
C THR A 261 -17.85 -1.56 8.55
N ARG A 262 -17.74 -2.74 9.16
CA ARG A 262 -18.20 -4.00 8.54
C ARG A 262 -19.70 -4.04 8.37
N ASP A 263 -20.45 -3.55 9.35
CA ASP A 263 -21.92 -3.48 9.30
C ASP A 263 -22.39 -2.50 8.22
N ALA A 264 -21.75 -1.33 8.12
CA ALA A 264 -21.99 -0.38 7.03
C ALA A 264 -21.66 -0.95 5.64
N LEU A 265 -20.57 -1.72 5.53
CA LEU A 265 -20.22 -2.42 4.28
C LEU A 265 -21.25 -3.49 3.90
N LYS A 266 -21.74 -4.27 4.87
CA LYS A 266 -22.81 -5.26 4.60
C LYS A 266 -24.08 -4.60 4.14
N ALA A 267 -24.49 -3.50 4.79
CA ALA A 267 -25.65 -2.72 4.37
C ALA A 267 -25.48 -2.22 2.93
N PHE A 268 -24.33 -1.64 2.60
CA PHE A 268 -24.02 -1.22 1.23
C PHE A 268 -24.08 -2.39 0.25
N GLN A 269 -23.46 -3.53 0.58
CA GLN A 269 -23.45 -4.71 -0.28
C GLN A 269 -24.86 -5.25 -0.51
N HIS A 270 -25.67 -5.34 0.54
CA HIS A 270 -27.07 -5.75 0.45
C HIS A 270 -27.86 -4.83 -0.50
N ASP A 271 -27.76 -3.52 -0.31
CA ASP A 271 -28.50 -2.52 -1.11
C ASP A 271 -28.09 -2.52 -2.59
N HIS A 272 -26.84 -2.89 -2.88
CA HIS A 272 -26.30 -2.99 -4.23
C HIS A 272 -26.28 -4.41 -4.80
N HIS A 273 -27.01 -5.35 -4.17
CA HIS A 273 -27.14 -6.75 -4.59
C HIS A 273 -25.81 -7.49 -4.76
N LEU A 274 -24.83 -7.13 -3.93
CA LEU A 274 -23.54 -7.79 -3.79
C LEU A 274 -23.60 -8.82 -2.65
N LYS A 275 -22.59 -9.69 -2.59
CA LYS A 275 -22.45 -10.62 -1.46
C LYS A 275 -22.10 -9.82 -0.19
N GLU A 276 -22.88 -10.01 0.87
CA GLU A 276 -22.72 -9.34 2.17
C GLU A 276 -21.52 -9.85 2.98
N THR A 277 -20.32 -9.68 2.44
CA THR A 277 -19.08 -10.13 3.09
C THR A 277 -18.68 -9.23 4.25
N GLY A 278 -19.13 -7.97 4.27
CA GLY A 278 -18.65 -6.94 5.20
C GLY A 278 -17.16 -6.63 5.02
N THR A 279 -16.63 -6.91 3.82
CA THR A 279 -15.24 -6.70 3.42
C THR A 279 -15.20 -5.89 2.14
N THR A 280 -14.01 -5.37 1.82
CA THR A 280 -13.82 -4.43 0.71
C THR A 280 -13.25 -5.16 -0.49
N ASP A 281 -14.00 -6.16 -0.98
CA ASP A 281 -13.62 -6.88 -2.19
C ASP A 281 -13.67 -5.96 -3.44
N PRO A 282 -13.02 -6.35 -4.56
CA PRO A 282 -12.94 -5.49 -5.75
C PRO A 282 -14.31 -5.08 -6.30
N ALA A 283 -15.31 -5.95 -6.21
CA ALA A 283 -16.67 -5.66 -6.67
C ALA A 283 -17.33 -4.58 -5.81
N THR A 284 -17.16 -4.67 -4.48
CA THR A 284 -17.66 -3.70 -3.51
C THR A 284 -17.01 -2.34 -3.70
N LEU A 285 -15.68 -2.29 -3.86
CA LEU A 285 -14.97 -1.02 -4.09
C LEU A 285 -15.43 -0.34 -5.39
N LYS A 286 -15.57 -1.12 -6.48
CA LYS A 286 -16.06 -0.61 -7.76
C LYS A 286 -17.49 -0.08 -7.63
N ALA A 287 -18.36 -0.78 -6.91
CA ALA A 287 -19.74 -0.36 -6.68
C ALA A 287 -19.80 0.97 -5.90
N ILE A 288 -19.05 1.10 -4.79
CA ILE A 288 -18.98 2.34 -4.00
C ILE A 288 -18.58 3.53 -4.88
N ASP A 289 -17.54 3.37 -5.70
CA ASP A 289 -17.05 4.44 -6.58
C ASP A 289 -18.04 4.79 -7.69
N THR A 290 -18.76 3.80 -8.21
CA THR A 290 -19.78 4.00 -9.25
C THR A 290 -20.97 4.78 -8.67
N THR A 291 -21.47 4.35 -7.52
CA THR A 291 -22.62 4.99 -6.86
C THR A 291 -22.32 6.43 -6.44
N LEU A 292 -21.09 6.72 -5.99
CA LEU A 292 -20.68 8.10 -5.69
C LEU A 292 -20.65 8.99 -6.94
N LYS A 293 -20.17 8.46 -8.08
CA LYS A 293 -20.18 9.19 -9.36
C LYS A 293 -21.61 9.47 -9.82
N GLU A 294 -22.49 8.47 -9.76
CA GLU A 294 -23.90 8.62 -10.14
C GLU A 294 -24.62 9.66 -9.28
N ARG A 295 -24.39 9.64 -7.96
CA ARG A 295 -24.94 10.65 -7.03
C ARG A 295 -24.40 12.05 -7.29
N GLY A 296 -23.13 12.17 -7.70
CA GLY A 296 -22.51 13.44 -8.09
C GLY A 296 -23.09 14.03 -9.38
N VAL A 297 -23.36 13.18 -10.38
CA VAL A 297 -24.00 13.57 -11.64
C VAL A 297 -25.45 14.04 -11.42
N GLN A 298 -26.21 13.36 -10.54
CA GLN A 298 -27.59 13.75 -10.21
C GLN A 298 -27.69 15.10 -9.47
N ARG A 299 -26.67 15.52 -8.71
CA ARG A 299 -26.65 16.83 -8.04
C ARG A 299 -26.35 18.00 -8.98
N GLN A 300 -25.71 17.76 -10.12
CA GLN A 300 -25.40 18.79 -11.12
C GLN A 300 -26.51 18.98 -12.16
N ALA A 301 -27.43 18.02 -12.29
CA ALA A 301 -28.51 18.03 -13.28
C ALA A 301 -29.85 18.59 -12.76
N ALA A 302 -29.91 19.18 -11.56
CA ALA A 302 -31.13 19.79 -11.04
C ALA A 302 -31.41 21.14 -11.74
N PRO A 303 -32.60 21.36 -12.33
CA PRO A 303 -32.93 22.62 -12.99
C PRO A 303 -33.17 23.73 -11.96
N THR A 304 -32.37 24.79 -12.02
CA THR A 304 -32.64 26.05 -11.31
C THR A 304 -33.79 26.79 -11.99
N THR A 305 -34.97 26.75 -11.38
CA THR A 305 -36.03 27.72 -11.61
C THR A 305 -36.12 28.69 -10.43
N GLU A 306 -36.20 29.98 -10.79
CA GLU A 306 -36.73 31.12 -10.04
C GLU A 306 -35.80 31.94 -9.12
N GLN A 307 -35.24 32.98 -9.75
CA GLN A 307 -35.26 34.39 -9.36
C GLN A 307 -35.57 34.74 -7.89
N SER A 308 -34.55 35.26 -7.21
CA SER A 308 -34.72 36.55 -6.51
C SER A 308 -33.43 37.37 -6.62
N ASN A 309 -33.67 38.63 -6.94
CA ASN A 309 -32.72 39.63 -7.39
C ASN A 309 -32.27 40.39 -6.14
N ASP A 310 -31.03 40.19 -5.69
CA ASP A 310 -30.41 41.17 -4.80
C ASP A 310 -28.97 41.46 -5.23
N ARG A 311 -28.79 42.72 -5.56
CA ARG A 311 -27.58 43.31 -6.11
C ARG A 311 -26.56 43.45 -4.97
N ASN A 312 -25.29 43.23 -5.33
CA ASN A 312 -24.09 43.68 -4.63
C ASN A 312 -23.42 42.69 -3.65
N ARG A 313 -22.61 41.77 -4.18
CA ARG A 313 -21.35 41.33 -3.53
C ARG A 313 -20.39 40.70 -4.55
N TRP A 314 -19.88 41.48 -5.50
CA TRP A 314 -18.74 41.05 -6.32
C TRP A 314 -17.45 41.20 -5.50
N GLY A 315 -17.08 40.15 -4.80
CA GLY A 315 -15.71 39.89 -4.36
C GLY A 315 -15.28 38.53 -4.93
N PRO A 316 -13.99 38.29 -5.21
CA PRO A 316 -13.53 36.95 -5.54
C PRO A 316 -13.98 35.97 -4.44
N PRO A 317 -14.36 34.73 -4.79
CA PRO A 317 -14.89 33.76 -3.84
C PRO A 317 -13.91 33.64 -2.68
N GLN A 318 -14.40 33.88 -1.47
CA GLN A 318 -13.58 33.90 -0.29
C GLN A 318 -13.25 32.46 0.10
N ILE A 319 -12.09 32.25 0.73
CA ILE A 319 -11.71 30.91 1.19
C ILE A 319 -12.72 30.33 2.22
N THR A 320 -13.52 31.20 2.84
CA THR A 320 -14.62 30.86 3.75
C THR A 320 -15.88 30.36 3.03
N ASP A 321 -16.01 30.56 1.72
CA ASP A 321 -17.20 30.14 0.96
C ASP A 321 -17.20 28.62 0.74
N LEU A 322 -18.35 27.98 0.93
CA LEU A 322 -18.46 26.51 0.91
C LEU A 322 -18.04 25.88 -0.43
N ALA A 323 -18.22 26.62 -1.52
CA ALA A 323 -17.87 26.19 -2.88
C ALA A 323 -16.41 26.48 -3.25
N HIS A 324 -15.65 27.17 -2.41
CA HIS A 324 -14.25 27.51 -2.68
C HIS A 324 -13.37 26.26 -2.51
N PRO A 325 -12.49 25.92 -3.47
CA PRO A 325 -11.65 24.70 -3.41
C PRO A 325 -10.70 24.68 -2.20
N GLY A 326 -10.36 25.85 -1.65
CA GLY A 326 -9.59 25.99 -0.41
C GLY A 326 -10.40 25.93 0.90
N ASN A 327 -11.73 25.84 0.85
CA ASN A 327 -12.59 25.80 2.05
C ASN A 327 -12.31 24.60 2.97
N PRO A 328 -12.07 23.38 2.47
CA PRO A 328 -11.75 22.25 3.33
C PRO A 328 -10.45 22.47 4.13
N LEU A 329 -9.43 23.05 3.50
CA LEU A 329 -8.16 23.37 4.15
C LEU A 329 -8.33 24.50 5.18
N PHE A 330 -9.14 25.51 4.87
CA PHE A 330 -9.49 26.58 5.81
C PHE A 330 -10.21 26.04 7.05
N LYS A 331 -11.19 25.14 6.89
CA LYS A 331 -11.87 24.48 8.02
C LYS A 331 -10.91 23.62 8.84
N GLN A 332 -10.02 22.88 8.18
CA GLN A 332 -9.01 22.08 8.86
C GLN A 332 -8.05 22.95 9.69
N ALA A 333 -7.60 24.08 9.15
CA ALA A 333 -6.78 25.05 9.88
C ALA A 333 -7.53 25.69 11.06
N GLN A 334 -8.82 26.00 10.88
CA GLN A 334 -9.67 26.55 11.95
C GLN A 334 -9.87 25.54 13.10
N THR A 335 -10.15 24.27 12.78
CA THR A 335 -10.25 23.21 13.79
C THR A 335 -8.93 22.98 14.52
N GLY A 336 -7.80 23.04 13.79
CA GLY A 336 -6.46 22.98 14.39
C GLY A 336 -6.19 24.14 15.35
N MET A 337 -6.57 25.37 14.99
CA MET A 337 -6.44 26.55 15.86
C MET A 337 -7.31 26.41 17.12
N GLN A 338 -8.57 26.02 16.98
CA GLN A 338 -9.48 25.81 18.11
C GLN A 338 -8.97 24.73 19.08
N ALA A 339 -8.32 23.67 18.56
CA ALA A 339 -7.71 22.63 19.38
C ALA A 339 -6.44 23.13 20.11
N ILE A 340 -5.71 24.09 19.54
CA ILE A 340 -4.57 24.75 20.17
C ILE A 340 -5.07 25.71 21.26
N ASP A 341 -6.07 26.53 20.96
CA ASP A 341 -6.66 27.49 21.90
C ASP A 341 -7.29 26.78 23.10
N ALA A 342 -8.02 25.68 22.87
CA ALA A 342 -8.55 24.83 23.94
C ALA A 342 -7.47 24.14 24.79
N LYS A 343 -6.26 23.93 24.23
CA LYS A 343 -5.14 23.26 24.92
C LYS A 343 -4.27 24.25 25.71
N TYR A 344 -4.22 25.51 25.32
CA TYR A 344 -3.37 26.54 25.93
C TYR A 344 -4.14 27.69 26.62
N GLY A 345 -5.47 27.64 26.64
CA GLY A 345 -6.31 28.50 27.47
C GLY A 345 -6.27 29.98 27.07
N ARG A 346 -6.49 30.28 25.79
CA ARG A 346 -6.78 31.64 25.32
C ARG A 346 -8.14 31.73 24.67
#